data_AF-A0A2E6N437-F1
#
_entry.id   AF-A0A2E6N437-F1
#
_cell.length_a   1.000
_cell.length_b   1.000
_cell.length_c   1.000
_cell.angle_alpha   90.00
_cell.angle_beta   90.00
_cell.angle_gamma   90.00
#
_symmetry.space_group_name_H-M   'P 1'
#
loop_
_entity.id
_entity.type
_entity.pdbx_description
1 polymer ?
#
loop_
_entity_poly.entity_id
_entity_poly.type
_entity_poly.pdbx_seq_one_letter_code
_entity_poly.pdbx_strand_id
1 'polypeptide(L)'
;MSIVFWSCSSVSNNTELISDTDLDMAAEIMGSSIADQQSGLINSIYDALSNISETGISYGKDQAFPYKRDKKDRGGRGFEKSFRHTYDSTNGVHTLSFERSFEKGMFSSSISTLQKIKYIDLEGNFIARPKLRRNAVNQVYLHSTKSGMNSNPRKSSEFTKIDSLNFSGLHTTQNLLQMHGSHRGFGSGAAVLRDSSSHSRSFEVQVDFDEIIINKDTLVTYGNLENAVSGSLTYSIIMNKSINRVPEETVIEGTIDLEEDGTALMKFYKYNRIYRLGLTDGDIKERGRKGAK
;
A
#
# COMPACT_ATOMS: atom_id res chain seq x y z
N MET A 1 -53.05 -5.30 45.55
CA MET A 1 -53.09 -4.99 44.10
C MET A 1 -51.71 -4.46 43.75
N SER A 2 -50.84 -5.33 43.21
CA SER A 2 -49.42 -5.04 43.01
C SER A 2 -49.17 -4.79 41.53
N ILE A 3 -48.66 -3.61 41.20
CA ILE A 3 -48.22 -3.25 39.84
C ILE A 3 -46.81 -3.79 39.68
N VAL A 4 -46.64 -4.80 38.83
CA VAL A 4 -45.31 -5.28 38.42
C VAL A 4 -44.93 -4.50 37.17
N PHE A 5 -43.99 -3.57 37.30
CA PHE A 5 -43.35 -2.96 36.15
C PHE A 5 -42.37 -3.96 35.53
N TRP A 6 -42.75 -4.53 34.39
CA TRP A 6 -41.80 -5.15 33.48
C TRP A 6 -41.05 -4.04 32.74
N SER A 7 -39.89 -3.68 33.26
CA SER A 7 -38.85 -3.00 32.50
C SER A 7 -37.63 -3.91 32.51
N CYS A 8 -37.40 -4.57 31.36
CA CYS A 8 -36.07 -5.08 31.04
C CYS A 8 -35.81 -4.68 29.58
N SER A 9 -35.52 -3.40 29.41
CA SER A 9 -34.79 -2.89 28.25
C SER A 9 -33.36 -3.42 28.33
N SER A 10 -33.08 -4.56 27.72
CA SER A 10 -31.72 -4.87 27.30
C SER A 10 -31.59 -4.46 25.84
N VAL A 11 -31.18 -3.21 25.62
CA VAL A 11 -30.44 -2.87 24.39
C VAL A 11 -29.19 -3.74 24.44
N SER A 12 -29.15 -4.80 23.64
CA SER A 12 -27.94 -5.60 23.49
C SER A 12 -26.90 -4.74 22.79
N ASN A 13 -26.05 -4.06 23.56
CA ASN A 13 -24.74 -3.63 23.09
C ASN A 13 -23.87 -4.89 22.93
N ASN A 14 -24.25 -5.72 21.96
CA ASN A 14 -23.41 -6.81 21.49
C ASN A 14 -22.44 -6.19 20.48
N THR A 15 -21.53 -5.35 20.95
CA THR A 15 -20.27 -5.16 20.22
C THR A 15 -19.53 -6.48 20.38
N GLU A 16 -19.68 -7.37 19.42
CA GLU A 16 -18.80 -8.53 19.29
C GLU A 16 -17.36 -8.01 19.38
N LEU A 17 -16.65 -8.44 20.42
CA LEU A 17 -15.24 -8.11 20.59
C LEU A 17 -14.50 -8.69 19.39
N ILE A 18 -13.85 -7.82 18.61
CA ILE A 18 -12.99 -8.22 17.49
C ILE A 18 -11.93 -9.18 18.05
N SER A 19 -11.84 -10.38 17.48
CA SER A 19 -10.97 -11.43 18.00
C SER A 19 -9.50 -11.13 17.69
N ASP A 20 -8.57 -11.72 18.45
CA ASP A 20 -7.13 -11.63 18.13
C ASP A 20 -6.84 -12.15 16.70
N THR A 21 -7.59 -13.16 16.24
CA THR A 21 -7.52 -13.67 14.85
C THR A 21 -7.93 -12.62 13.81
N ASP A 22 -8.95 -11.82 14.11
CA ASP A 22 -9.37 -10.73 13.22
C ASP A 22 -8.29 -9.64 13.16
N LEU A 23 -7.61 -9.34 14.27
CA LEU A 23 -6.49 -8.40 14.30
C LEU A 23 -5.27 -8.91 13.55
N ASP A 24 -4.92 -10.19 13.68
CA ASP A 24 -3.85 -10.83 12.90
C ASP A 24 -4.15 -10.77 11.39
N MET A 25 -5.38 -11.08 10.99
CA MET A 25 -5.80 -10.99 9.58
C MET A 25 -5.79 -9.55 9.06
N ALA A 26 -6.21 -8.58 9.88
CA ALA A 26 -6.14 -7.17 9.52
C ALA A 26 -4.69 -6.72 9.29
N ALA A 27 -3.75 -7.18 10.13
CA ALA A 27 -2.33 -6.92 9.92
C ALA A 27 -1.81 -7.57 8.62
N GLU A 28 -2.26 -8.78 8.29
CA GLU A 28 -1.96 -9.48 7.03
C GLU A 28 -2.47 -8.76 5.78
N ILE A 29 -3.68 -8.20 5.85
CA ILE A 29 -4.25 -7.37 4.79
C ILE A 29 -3.41 -6.10 4.65
N MET A 30 -3.12 -5.40 5.76
CA MET A 30 -2.35 -4.16 5.72
C MET A 30 -0.92 -4.34 5.21
N GLY A 31 -0.22 -5.38 5.67
CA GLY A 31 1.13 -5.70 5.18
C GLY A 31 1.16 -5.86 3.66
N SER A 32 0.19 -6.59 3.10
CA SER A 32 0.03 -6.71 1.66
C SER A 32 -0.37 -5.40 0.97
N SER A 33 -1.16 -4.55 1.61
CA SER A 33 -1.62 -3.27 1.05
C SER A 33 -0.53 -2.22 0.97
N ILE A 34 0.46 -2.23 1.88
CA ILE A 34 1.52 -1.22 1.88
C ILE A 34 2.80 -1.66 1.17
N ALA A 35 3.15 -2.95 1.20
CA ALA A 35 4.49 -3.39 0.82
C ALA A 35 4.80 -3.35 -0.69
N ASP A 36 6.08 -3.15 -1.03
CA ASP A 36 6.56 -3.08 -2.43
C ASP A 36 6.31 -4.40 -3.18
N GLN A 37 6.80 -5.52 -2.67
CA GLN A 37 6.75 -6.82 -3.35
C GLN A 37 5.32 -7.36 -3.50
N GLN A 38 4.37 -6.81 -2.75
CA GLN A 38 2.96 -7.19 -2.80
C GLN A 38 2.15 -6.28 -3.75
N SER A 39 2.81 -5.42 -4.53
CA SER A 39 2.17 -4.37 -5.34
C SER A 39 1.31 -3.43 -4.49
N GLY A 40 1.74 -3.15 -3.26
CA GLY A 40 1.11 -2.21 -2.34
C GLY A 40 1.50 -0.76 -2.60
N LEU A 41 1.22 0.09 -1.63
CA LEU A 41 1.49 1.53 -1.66
C LEU A 41 2.93 1.86 -2.07
N ILE A 42 3.93 1.26 -1.41
CA ILE A 42 5.35 1.56 -1.67
C ILE A 42 5.69 1.28 -3.14
N ASN A 43 5.11 0.24 -3.73
CA ASN A 43 5.26 -0.06 -5.16
C ASN A 43 4.66 1.05 -6.04
N SER A 44 3.51 1.60 -5.66
CA SER A 44 2.88 2.73 -6.37
C SER A 44 3.69 4.02 -6.23
N ILE A 45 4.36 4.25 -5.10
CA ILE A 45 5.31 5.38 -4.95
C ILE A 45 6.49 5.18 -5.90
N TYR A 46 7.07 3.98 -5.96
CA TYR A 46 8.13 3.67 -6.92
C TYR A 46 7.69 3.91 -8.37
N ASP A 47 6.47 3.54 -8.71
CA ASP A 47 5.91 3.74 -10.06
C ASP A 47 5.74 5.22 -10.38
N ALA A 48 5.17 6.02 -9.46
CA ALA A 48 5.01 7.46 -9.63
C ALA A 48 6.36 8.17 -9.83
N LEU A 49 7.38 7.76 -9.07
CA LEU A 49 8.70 8.37 -9.09
C LEU A 49 9.66 7.68 -10.07
N SER A 50 9.16 6.80 -10.93
CA SER A 50 9.96 6.12 -11.95
C SER A 50 10.34 7.04 -13.12
N ASN A 51 11.22 6.53 -13.98
CA ASN A 51 11.49 7.12 -15.28
C ASN A 51 10.67 6.42 -16.36
N ILE A 52 9.74 7.16 -16.96
CA ILE A 52 8.89 6.69 -18.06
C ILE A 52 9.51 7.06 -19.40
N SER A 53 9.51 6.11 -20.32
CA SER A 53 9.81 6.30 -21.74
C SER A 53 8.73 5.65 -22.60
N GLU A 54 8.75 5.91 -23.90
CA GLU A 54 7.79 5.34 -24.86
C GLU A 54 7.77 3.81 -24.83
N THR A 55 8.90 3.18 -24.52
CA THR A 55 9.07 1.72 -24.58
C THR A 55 9.11 1.04 -23.22
N GLY A 56 9.03 1.79 -22.12
CA GLY A 56 9.05 1.18 -20.80
C GLY A 56 9.22 2.13 -19.62
N ILE A 57 9.06 1.54 -18.45
CA ILE A 57 9.31 2.12 -17.14
C ILE A 57 10.66 1.64 -16.60
N SER A 58 11.38 2.52 -15.90
CA SER A 58 12.67 2.16 -15.31
C SER A 58 12.87 2.80 -13.95
N TYR A 59 13.51 2.04 -13.07
CA TYR A 59 13.82 2.40 -11.69
C TYR A 59 15.33 2.54 -11.56
N GLY A 60 15.80 3.49 -10.75
CA GLY A 60 17.17 3.41 -10.25
C GLY A 60 18.30 3.91 -11.15
N LYS A 61 18.04 4.90 -12.00
CA LYS A 61 19.05 5.54 -12.85
C LYS A 61 19.00 7.07 -12.81
N ASP A 62 18.30 7.61 -11.82
CA ASP A 62 18.13 9.04 -11.61
C ASP A 62 19.07 9.49 -10.50
N GLN A 63 19.75 10.63 -10.68
CA GLN A 63 20.56 11.23 -9.62
C GLN A 63 19.70 11.65 -8.42
N ALA A 64 18.46 12.10 -8.66
CA ALA A 64 17.53 12.52 -7.62
C ALA A 64 16.82 11.32 -6.95
N PHE A 65 16.76 10.17 -7.61
CA PHE A 65 16.06 8.98 -7.14
C PHE A 65 16.83 7.69 -7.50
N PRO A 66 18.01 7.45 -6.89
CA PRO A 66 18.89 6.33 -7.22
C PRO A 66 18.47 5.05 -6.51
N TYR A 67 17.28 4.54 -6.82
CA TYR A 67 16.82 3.27 -6.27
C TYR A 67 17.68 2.10 -6.76
N LYS A 68 18.02 1.15 -5.90
CA LYS A 68 18.54 -0.13 -6.37
C LYS A 68 17.39 -0.88 -7.02
N ARG A 69 17.58 -1.35 -8.26
CA ARG A 69 16.66 -2.30 -8.88
C ARG A 69 16.52 -3.50 -7.95
N ASP A 70 15.31 -4.03 -7.84
CA ASP A 70 15.12 -5.29 -7.11
C ASP A 70 16.08 -6.34 -7.64
N LYS A 71 16.70 -7.07 -6.72
CA LYS A 71 17.50 -8.25 -7.08
C LYS A 71 16.58 -9.17 -7.88
N LYS A 72 17.13 -9.92 -8.85
CA LYS A 72 16.41 -10.94 -9.64
C LYS A 72 15.64 -11.99 -8.82
N ASP A 73 15.85 -11.95 -7.52
CA ASP A 73 15.39 -12.84 -6.48
C ASP A 73 14.16 -12.35 -5.69
N ARG A 74 13.61 -11.18 -6.02
CA ARG A 74 12.49 -10.55 -5.32
C ARG A 74 11.38 -10.22 -6.32
N GLY A 75 10.13 -10.43 -5.91
CA GLY A 75 8.95 -9.93 -6.63
C GLY A 75 8.89 -8.41 -6.58
N GLY A 76 7.94 -7.79 -7.29
CA GLY A 76 7.83 -6.34 -7.35
C GLY A 76 8.29 -5.76 -8.69
N ARG A 77 9.28 -4.87 -8.69
CA ARG A 77 9.60 -3.97 -9.82
C ARG A 77 10.51 -4.63 -10.87
N GLY A 78 10.43 -4.19 -12.13
CA GLY A 78 11.42 -4.52 -13.16
C GLY A 78 11.13 -5.76 -14.01
N PHE A 79 9.93 -6.34 -13.91
CA PHE A 79 9.44 -7.48 -14.70
C PHE A 79 8.29 -7.08 -15.62
N GLU A 80 8.28 -5.83 -16.07
CA GLU A 80 7.20 -5.30 -16.90
C GLU A 80 7.20 -5.91 -18.30
N LYS A 81 6.02 -6.38 -18.70
CA LYS A 81 5.72 -6.92 -20.03
C LYS A 81 4.48 -6.23 -20.58
N SER A 82 4.24 -6.41 -21.88
CA SER A 82 3.04 -5.88 -22.53
C SER A 82 2.87 -4.36 -22.36
N PHE A 83 3.98 -3.63 -22.24
CA PHE A 83 3.99 -2.21 -21.91
C PHE A 83 3.37 -1.37 -23.04
N ARG A 84 2.46 -0.47 -22.68
CA ARG A 84 1.88 0.54 -23.57
C ARG A 84 1.93 1.89 -22.88
N HIS A 85 2.25 2.93 -23.65
CA HIS A 85 2.30 4.32 -23.18
C HIS A 85 1.62 5.24 -24.20
N THR A 86 0.75 6.13 -23.71
CA THR A 86 0.22 7.27 -24.46
C THR A 86 0.39 8.56 -23.67
N TYR A 87 0.41 9.70 -24.36
CA TYR A 87 0.43 11.03 -23.76
C TYR A 87 -0.64 11.92 -24.40
N ASP A 88 -1.50 12.50 -23.56
CA ASP A 88 -2.48 13.51 -23.98
C ASP A 88 -1.96 14.90 -23.64
N SER A 89 -1.62 15.67 -24.68
CA SER A 89 -1.08 17.03 -24.53
C SER A 89 -2.09 18.03 -23.98
N THR A 90 -3.39 17.73 -24.09
CA THR A 90 -4.47 18.64 -23.66
C THR A 90 -4.54 18.75 -22.14
N ASN A 91 -4.35 17.63 -21.44
CA ASN A 91 -4.46 17.54 -19.98
C ASN A 91 -3.14 17.14 -19.30
N GLY A 92 -2.09 16.86 -20.07
CA GLY A 92 -0.75 16.49 -19.59
C GLY A 92 -0.65 15.07 -19.05
N VAL A 93 -1.60 14.19 -19.36
CA VAL A 93 -1.69 12.85 -18.76
C VAL A 93 -0.92 11.83 -19.59
N HIS A 94 0.03 11.16 -18.95
CA HIS A 94 0.65 9.92 -19.41
C HIS A 94 -0.23 8.75 -18.97
N THR A 95 -0.68 7.90 -19.89
CA THR A 95 -1.36 6.64 -19.56
C THR A 95 -0.44 5.48 -19.83
N LEU A 96 -0.18 4.67 -18.81
CA LEU A 96 0.66 3.46 -18.88
C LEU A 96 -0.18 2.23 -18.61
N SER A 97 0.04 1.15 -19.37
CA SER A 97 -0.45 -0.17 -19.00
C SER A 97 0.64 -1.21 -19.16
N PHE A 98 0.80 -2.09 -18.20
CA PHE A 98 1.77 -3.18 -18.26
C PHE A 98 1.41 -4.31 -17.31
N GLU A 99 2.05 -5.45 -17.51
CA GLU A 99 1.90 -6.63 -16.67
C GLU A 99 3.22 -6.91 -15.94
N ARG A 100 3.14 -7.36 -14.69
CA ARG A 100 4.28 -7.89 -13.94
C ARG A 100 3.98 -9.33 -13.55
N SER A 101 4.90 -10.22 -13.84
CA SER A 101 4.83 -11.59 -13.36
C SER A 101 6.18 -12.00 -12.79
N PHE A 102 6.14 -12.64 -11.63
CA PHE A 102 7.32 -13.12 -10.94
C PHE A 102 7.02 -14.48 -10.31
N GLU A 103 8.00 -15.37 -10.38
CA GLU A 103 7.93 -16.70 -9.79
C GLU A 103 9.29 -17.04 -9.20
N LYS A 104 9.31 -17.49 -7.94
CA LYS A 104 10.51 -17.97 -7.28
C LYS A 104 10.17 -19.00 -6.20
N GLY A 105 10.69 -20.21 -6.37
CA GLY A 105 10.39 -21.31 -5.46
C GLY A 105 8.88 -21.54 -5.42
N MET A 106 8.28 -21.42 -4.25
CA MET A 106 6.83 -21.57 -4.07
C MET A 106 6.06 -20.24 -4.08
N PHE A 107 6.74 -19.11 -4.30
CA PHE A 107 6.09 -17.79 -4.43
C PHE A 107 5.82 -17.47 -5.89
N SER A 108 4.60 -17.01 -6.19
CA SER A 108 4.24 -16.47 -7.50
C SER A 108 3.37 -15.22 -7.37
N SER A 109 3.52 -14.31 -8.33
CA SER A 109 2.71 -13.10 -8.45
C SER A 109 2.41 -12.80 -9.91
N SER A 110 1.18 -12.36 -10.20
CA SER A 110 0.78 -11.87 -11.52
C SER A 110 -0.12 -10.65 -11.35
N ILE A 111 0.32 -9.50 -11.86
CA ILE A 111 -0.34 -8.20 -11.70
C ILE A 111 -0.49 -7.52 -13.05
N SER A 112 -1.70 -7.04 -13.33
CA SER A 112 -1.98 -6.08 -14.40
C SER A 112 -2.09 -4.67 -13.80
N THR A 113 -1.45 -3.70 -14.44
CA THR A 113 -1.37 -2.31 -13.96
C THR A 113 -1.85 -1.35 -15.04
N LEU A 114 -2.71 -0.40 -14.64
CA LEU A 114 -3.09 0.78 -15.42
C LEU A 114 -2.79 2.03 -14.58
N GLN A 115 -1.99 2.95 -15.13
CA GLN A 115 -1.58 4.16 -14.44
C GLN A 115 -1.85 5.39 -15.30
N LYS A 116 -2.34 6.45 -14.66
CA LYS A 116 -2.43 7.79 -15.21
C LYS A 116 -1.50 8.69 -14.39
N ILE A 117 -0.53 9.29 -15.05
CA ILE A 117 0.51 10.09 -14.39
C ILE A 117 0.58 11.47 -15.03
N LYS A 118 0.64 12.52 -14.21
CA LYS A 118 0.83 13.90 -14.66
C LYS A 118 2.07 14.48 -14.01
N TYR A 119 2.90 15.15 -14.81
CA TYR A 119 4.13 15.81 -14.36
C TYR A 119 3.99 17.32 -14.57
N ILE A 120 4.28 18.10 -13.53
CA ILE A 120 4.12 19.55 -13.55
C ILE A 120 5.42 20.23 -13.10
N ASP A 121 5.85 21.30 -13.79
CA ASP A 121 6.98 22.14 -13.37
C ASP A 121 6.58 23.17 -12.28
N LEU A 122 7.52 24.04 -11.89
CA LEU A 122 7.30 25.07 -10.88
C LEU A 122 6.28 26.11 -11.34
N GLU A 123 6.20 26.36 -12.65
CA GLU A 123 5.31 27.32 -13.27
C GLU A 123 3.90 26.77 -13.53
N GLY A 124 3.67 25.48 -13.24
CA GLY A 124 2.36 24.84 -13.43
C GLY A 124 2.15 24.23 -14.83
N ASN A 125 3.19 24.17 -15.68
CA ASN A 125 3.08 23.61 -17.02
C ASN A 125 3.27 22.09 -17.02
N PHE A 126 2.60 21.41 -17.96
CA PHE A 126 2.76 19.98 -18.15
C PHE A 126 4.11 19.63 -18.77
N ILE A 127 4.75 18.59 -18.23
CA ILE A 127 6.01 18.08 -18.75
C ILE A 127 5.75 16.82 -19.58
N ALA A 128 5.69 16.99 -20.91
CA ALA A 128 5.44 15.89 -21.85
C ALA A 128 6.56 14.83 -21.93
N ARG A 129 7.79 15.20 -21.53
CA ARG A 129 8.98 14.32 -21.60
C ARG A 129 9.70 14.32 -20.24
N PRO A 130 9.11 13.72 -19.20
CA PRO A 130 9.62 13.79 -17.82
C PRO A 130 11.03 13.20 -17.69
N LYS A 131 11.39 12.19 -18.48
CA LYS A 131 12.74 11.62 -18.50
C LYS A 131 13.81 12.62 -18.97
N LEU A 132 13.49 13.49 -19.92
CA LEU A 132 14.44 14.50 -20.44
C LEU A 132 14.45 15.78 -19.60
N ARG A 133 13.32 16.10 -18.96
CA ARG A 133 13.13 17.31 -18.14
C ARG A 133 12.98 16.98 -16.65
N ARG A 134 13.67 15.95 -16.17
CA ARG A 134 13.47 15.41 -14.82
C ARG A 134 13.70 16.45 -13.72
N ASN A 135 14.75 17.24 -13.87
CA ASN A 135 15.10 18.29 -12.90
C ASN A 135 14.06 19.42 -12.82
N ALA A 136 13.22 19.57 -13.84
CA ALA A 136 12.16 20.57 -13.87
C ALA A 136 10.86 20.06 -13.23
N VAL A 137 10.73 18.75 -12.96
CA VAL A 137 9.52 18.19 -12.34
C VAL A 137 9.43 18.67 -10.89
N ASN A 138 8.34 19.37 -10.56
CA ASN A 138 8.04 19.79 -9.20
C ASN A 138 6.93 18.95 -8.56
N GLN A 139 5.88 18.64 -9.32
CA GLN A 139 4.75 17.84 -8.85
C GLN A 139 4.51 16.62 -9.73
N VAL A 140 4.04 15.54 -9.10
CA VAL A 140 3.59 14.33 -9.77
C VAL A 140 2.23 13.93 -9.22
N TYR A 141 1.28 13.68 -10.11
CA TYR A 141 -0.01 13.10 -9.75
C TYR A 141 -0.05 11.68 -10.32
N LEU A 142 -0.34 10.70 -9.49
CA LEU A 142 -0.57 9.31 -9.89
C LEU A 142 -2.01 8.93 -9.55
N HIS A 143 -2.70 8.36 -10.54
CA HIS A 143 -3.84 7.50 -10.30
C HIS A 143 -3.53 6.12 -10.87
N SER A 144 -3.46 5.10 -10.02
CA SER A 144 -3.06 3.74 -10.37
C SER A 144 -4.16 2.76 -10.04
N THR A 145 -4.41 1.81 -10.93
CA THR A 145 -5.21 0.61 -10.66
C THR A 145 -4.35 -0.61 -10.93
N LYS A 146 -4.24 -1.48 -9.93
CA LYS A 146 -3.48 -2.74 -9.99
C LYS A 146 -4.41 -3.88 -9.62
N SER A 147 -4.53 -4.88 -10.47
CA SER A 147 -5.32 -6.07 -10.19
C SER A 147 -4.49 -7.32 -10.42
N GLY A 148 -4.60 -8.31 -9.56
CA GLY A 148 -3.80 -9.50 -9.71
C GLY A 148 -3.93 -10.49 -8.57
N MET A 149 -2.99 -11.42 -8.55
CA MET A 149 -2.89 -12.43 -7.51
C MET A 149 -1.45 -12.57 -7.02
N ASN A 150 -1.32 -12.87 -5.74
CA ASN A 150 -0.09 -13.33 -5.11
C ASN A 150 -0.36 -14.67 -4.43
N SER A 151 0.60 -15.59 -4.50
CA SER A 151 0.47 -16.92 -3.92
C SER A 151 1.79 -17.40 -3.33
N ASN A 152 1.72 -18.04 -2.17
CA ASN A 152 2.79 -18.78 -1.52
C ASN A 152 2.18 -19.97 -0.72
N PRO A 153 2.98 -20.90 -0.17
CA PRO A 153 2.45 -22.09 0.51
C PRO A 153 1.51 -21.82 1.69
N ARG A 154 1.55 -20.62 2.27
CA ARG A 154 0.78 -20.25 3.46
C ARG A 154 -0.24 -19.15 3.19
N LYS A 155 -0.19 -18.47 2.04
CA LYS A 155 -1.03 -17.32 1.74
C LYS A 155 -1.31 -17.26 0.25
N SER A 156 -2.57 -17.07 -0.12
CA SER A 156 -2.94 -16.65 -1.46
C SER A 156 -3.88 -15.46 -1.36
N SER A 157 -3.81 -14.55 -2.33
CA SER A 157 -4.71 -13.40 -2.39
C SER A 157 -4.97 -13.02 -3.82
N GLU A 158 -6.22 -12.71 -4.13
CA GLU A 158 -6.64 -11.97 -5.31
C GLU A 158 -7.05 -10.57 -4.87
N PHE A 159 -6.60 -9.55 -5.59
CA PHE A 159 -6.81 -8.17 -5.18
C PHE A 159 -6.99 -7.22 -6.36
N THR A 160 -7.66 -6.12 -6.08
CA THR A 160 -7.58 -4.87 -6.82
C THR A 160 -7.17 -3.76 -5.86
N LYS A 161 -6.23 -2.93 -6.28
CA LYS A 161 -5.70 -1.79 -5.54
C LYS A 161 -5.81 -0.54 -6.38
N ILE A 162 -6.28 0.54 -5.79
CA ILE A 162 -6.48 1.84 -6.40
C ILE A 162 -5.72 2.85 -5.55
N ASP A 163 -4.72 3.50 -6.15
CA ASP A 163 -3.94 4.54 -5.50
C ASP A 163 -4.21 5.87 -6.18
N SER A 164 -4.45 6.91 -5.38
CA SER A 164 -4.49 8.31 -5.84
C SER A 164 -3.48 9.09 -5.03
N LEU A 165 -2.31 9.35 -5.60
CA LEU A 165 -1.18 9.98 -4.91
C LEU A 165 -0.83 11.31 -5.58
N ASN A 166 -0.53 12.31 -4.77
CA ASN A 166 0.01 13.58 -5.20
C ASN A 166 1.33 13.81 -4.48
N PHE A 167 2.34 14.16 -5.26
CA PHE A 167 3.68 14.44 -4.79
C PHE A 167 4.02 15.88 -5.11
N SER A 168 4.62 16.58 -4.15
CA SER A 168 5.21 17.89 -4.35
C SER A 168 6.63 17.92 -3.78
N GLY A 169 7.46 18.83 -4.27
CA GLY A 169 8.83 18.91 -3.82
C GLY A 169 9.80 18.06 -4.64
N LEU A 170 9.44 17.62 -5.86
CA LEU A 170 10.35 16.84 -6.70
C LEU A 170 11.49 17.67 -7.29
N HIS A 171 11.34 18.99 -7.36
CA HIS A 171 12.33 19.86 -8.00
C HIS A 171 13.70 19.71 -7.32
N THR A 172 14.79 19.85 -8.07
CA THR A 172 16.15 19.57 -7.58
C THR A 172 16.62 20.50 -6.47
N THR A 173 15.98 21.66 -6.31
CA THR A 173 16.28 22.62 -5.25
C THR A 173 15.59 22.29 -3.92
N GLN A 174 14.80 21.23 -3.85
CA GLN A 174 14.08 20.81 -2.65
C GLN A 174 14.59 19.44 -2.17
N ASN A 175 14.85 19.31 -0.87
CA ASN A 175 15.40 18.09 -0.28
C ASN A 175 14.31 17.15 0.28
N LEU A 176 13.12 17.70 0.57
CA LEU A 176 11.97 16.95 1.05
C LEU A 176 10.93 16.87 -0.03
N LEU A 177 10.37 15.68 -0.19
CA LEU A 177 9.19 15.44 -1.01
C LEU A 177 8.02 15.15 -0.10
N GLN A 178 6.91 15.83 -0.32
CA GLN A 178 5.66 15.62 0.41
C GLN A 178 4.70 14.80 -0.46
N MET A 179 4.04 13.84 0.16
CA MET A 179 3.06 12.97 -0.46
C MET A 179 1.75 13.00 0.33
N HIS A 180 0.66 13.15 -0.40
CA HIS A 180 -0.72 13.03 0.11
C HIS A 180 -1.57 12.23 -0.86
N GLY A 181 -2.70 11.72 -0.39
CA GLY A 181 -3.61 10.95 -1.22
C GLY A 181 -4.38 9.87 -0.46
N SER A 182 -4.76 8.82 -1.20
CA SER A 182 -5.40 7.64 -0.62
C SER A 182 -5.07 6.35 -1.36
N HIS A 183 -5.22 5.24 -0.65
CA HIS A 183 -5.13 3.88 -1.16
C HIS A 183 -6.43 3.14 -0.81
N ARG A 184 -7.00 2.47 -1.81
CA ARG A 184 -8.13 1.56 -1.62
C ARG A 184 -7.76 0.20 -2.17
N GLY A 185 -7.88 -0.83 -1.36
CA GLY A 185 -7.68 -2.22 -1.75
C GLY A 185 -8.95 -3.02 -1.51
N PHE A 186 -9.26 -3.97 -2.39
CA PHE A 186 -10.31 -4.93 -2.14
C PHE A 186 -9.98 -6.25 -2.80
N GLY A 187 -10.50 -7.34 -2.26
CA GLY A 187 -10.19 -8.66 -2.78
C GLY A 187 -10.58 -9.76 -1.83
N SER A 188 -9.95 -10.91 -2.04
CA SER A 188 -10.06 -12.06 -1.15
C SER A 188 -8.70 -12.64 -0.87
N GLY A 189 -8.52 -13.13 0.35
CA GLY A 189 -7.27 -13.75 0.79
C GLY A 189 -7.56 -15.00 1.57
N ALA A 190 -6.75 -16.03 1.34
CA ALA A 190 -6.65 -17.20 2.19
C ALA A 190 -5.28 -17.20 2.88
N ALA A 191 -5.26 -17.44 4.19
CA ALA A 191 -4.04 -17.56 4.96
C ALA A 191 -4.11 -18.77 5.91
N VAL A 192 -2.98 -19.45 6.05
CA VAL A 192 -2.74 -20.43 7.10
C VAL A 192 -2.14 -19.69 8.30
N LEU A 193 -2.91 -19.63 9.39
CA LEU A 193 -2.51 -18.94 10.62
C LEU A 193 -1.48 -19.76 11.41
N ARG A 194 -0.94 -19.16 12.48
CA ARG A 194 0.12 -19.77 13.32
C ARG A 194 -0.30 -21.09 13.97
N ASP A 195 -1.60 -21.25 14.23
CA ASP A 195 -2.19 -22.48 14.77
C ASP A 195 -2.49 -23.53 13.71
N SER A 196 -2.04 -23.33 12.46
CA SER A 196 -2.29 -24.17 11.29
C SER A 196 -3.74 -24.18 10.79
N SER A 197 -4.61 -23.32 11.32
CA SER A 197 -5.95 -23.13 10.76
C SER A 197 -5.89 -22.37 9.43
N SER A 198 -6.78 -22.70 8.49
CA SER A 198 -6.91 -21.99 7.22
C SER A 198 -8.14 -21.10 7.27
N HIS A 199 -7.96 -19.82 6.99
CA HIS A 199 -9.02 -18.82 6.96
C HIS A 199 -9.06 -18.15 5.60
N SER A 200 -10.26 -18.01 5.03
CA SER A 200 -10.49 -17.22 3.82
C SER A 200 -11.49 -16.10 4.11
N ARG A 201 -11.21 -14.90 3.63
CA ARG A 201 -12.08 -13.73 3.79
C ARG A 201 -12.01 -12.83 2.57
N SER A 202 -13.11 -12.13 2.29
CA SER A 202 -13.05 -10.93 1.47
C SER A 202 -12.79 -9.72 2.35
N PHE A 203 -12.11 -8.75 1.78
CA PHE A 203 -11.74 -7.53 2.49
C PHE A 203 -11.89 -6.32 1.57
N GLU A 204 -12.14 -5.19 2.21
CA GLU A 204 -11.92 -3.85 1.67
C GLU A 204 -11.04 -3.09 2.66
N VAL A 205 -10.06 -2.37 2.16
CA VAL A 205 -9.16 -1.53 2.92
C VAL A 205 -9.15 -0.15 2.31
N GLN A 206 -9.27 0.86 3.16
CA GLN A 206 -9.05 2.25 2.83
C GLN A 206 -7.93 2.79 3.71
N VAL A 207 -7.00 3.52 3.11
CA VAL A 207 -5.91 4.21 3.78
C VAL A 207 -5.88 5.63 3.27
N ASP A 208 -5.81 6.59 4.18
CA ASP A 208 -5.65 8.00 3.88
C ASP A 208 -4.27 8.46 4.37
N PHE A 209 -3.56 9.19 3.48
CA PHE A 209 -2.20 9.66 3.69
C PHE A 209 -2.24 11.09 4.25
N ASP A 210 -1.85 11.25 5.51
CA ASP A 210 -1.68 12.57 6.12
C ASP A 210 -0.19 12.89 6.23
N GLU A 211 0.25 13.85 5.41
CA GLU A 211 1.62 14.40 5.41
C GLU A 211 2.76 13.35 5.42
N ILE A 212 2.81 12.50 4.39
CA ILE A 212 3.96 11.60 4.22
C ILE A 212 5.15 12.36 3.64
N ILE A 213 6.32 12.18 4.24
CA ILE A 213 7.57 12.81 3.83
C ILE A 213 8.50 11.75 3.26
N ILE A 214 9.16 12.08 2.14
CA ILE A 214 10.28 11.32 1.60
C ILE A 214 11.52 12.20 1.65
N ASN A 215 12.53 11.77 2.40
CA ASN A 215 13.82 12.44 2.49
C ASN A 215 14.73 11.99 1.34
N LYS A 216 15.05 12.92 0.42
CA LYS A 216 15.88 12.59 -0.76
C LYS A 216 17.31 12.22 -0.39
N ASP A 217 17.88 12.80 0.66
CA ASP A 217 19.24 12.50 1.10
C ASP A 217 19.33 11.11 1.72
N THR A 218 18.34 10.75 2.55
CA THR A 218 18.17 9.39 3.09
C THR A 218 18.00 8.39 1.95
N LEU A 219 17.18 8.74 0.96
CA LEU A 219 16.99 7.91 -0.21
C LEU A 219 18.29 7.68 -1.00
N VAL A 220 19.07 8.73 -1.24
CA VAL A 220 20.38 8.61 -1.90
C VAL A 220 21.33 7.72 -1.10
N THR A 221 21.30 7.84 0.24
CA THR A 221 22.16 7.08 1.15
C THR A 221 21.86 5.58 1.13
N TYR A 222 20.58 5.19 1.27
CA TYR A 222 20.20 3.78 1.39
C TYR A 222 19.86 3.12 0.05
N GLY A 223 19.48 3.93 -0.95
CA GLY A 223 19.10 3.48 -2.29
C GLY A 223 17.75 2.76 -2.34
N ASN A 224 16.85 3.02 -1.39
CA ASN A 224 15.49 2.46 -1.34
C ASN A 224 14.52 3.42 -0.64
N LEU A 225 13.23 3.36 -0.99
CA LEU A 225 12.16 4.20 -0.42
C LEU A 225 11.78 3.78 0.99
N GLU A 226 11.85 2.49 1.30
CA GLU A 226 11.44 1.94 2.59
C GLU A 226 12.17 2.60 3.75
N ASN A 227 13.45 2.93 3.57
CA ASN A 227 14.26 3.65 4.55
C ASN A 227 14.12 5.18 4.49
N ALA A 228 13.43 5.73 3.49
CA ALA A 228 13.38 7.17 3.24
C ALA A 228 11.99 7.79 3.46
N VAL A 229 10.96 6.96 3.67
CA VAL A 229 9.58 7.38 3.88
C VAL A 229 9.24 7.45 5.37
N SER A 230 8.62 8.54 5.79
CA SER A 230 8.14 8.74 7.16
C SER A 230 6.81 9.49 7.18
N GLY A 231 6.08 9.40 8.29
CA GLY A 231 4.77 10.03 8.48
C GLY A 231 3.75 9.06 9.05
N SER A 232 2.49 9.48 9.08
CA SER A 232 1.38 8.71 9.67
C SER A 232 0.26 8.49 8.66
N LEU A 233 -0.41 7.35 8.79
CA LEU A 233 -1.54 6.94 7.98
C LEU A 233 -2.73 6.64 8.88
N THR A 234 -3.94 6.93 8.42
CA THR A 234 -5.17 6.39 9.00
C THR A 234 -5.72 5.30 8.10
N TYR A 235 -6.25 4.22 8.67
CA TYR A 235 -6.85 3.14 7.88
C TYR A 235 -8.19 2.70 8.45
N SER A 236 -9.02 2.15 7.55
CA SER A 236 -10.23 1.39 7.85
C SER A 236 -10.25 0.12 7.01
N ILE A 237 -10.54 -1.01 7.63
CA ILE A 237 -10.61 -2.32 6.99
C ILE A 237 -11.99 -2.90 7.29
N ILE A 238 -12.71 -3.24 6.23
CA ILE A 238 -13.95 -3.99 6.30
C ILE A 238 -13.62 -5.43 5.92
N MET A 239 -13.79 -6.37 6.84
CA MET A 239 -13.64 -7.80 6.58
C MET A 239 -14.99 -8.48 6.61
N ASN A 240 -15.26 -9.29 5.60
CA ASN A 240 -16.45 -10.11 5.55
C ASN A 240 -16.07 -11.57 5.73
N LYS A 241 -16.63 -12.20 6.77
CA LYS A 241 -16.53 -13.64 7.01
C LYS A 241 -17.91 -14.29 6.85
N SER A 242 -17.92 -15.55 6.46
CA SER A 242 -19.14 -16.37 6.46
C SER A 242 -18.99 -17.44 7.52
N ILE A 243 -19.77 -17.36 8.60
CA ILE A 243 -19.86 -18.40 9.62
C ILE A 243 -21.23 -19.05 9.46
N ASN A 244 -21.28 -20.36 9.19
CA ASN A 244 -22.54 -21.09 9.00
C ASN A 244 -23.47 -20.46 7.93
N ARG A 245 -22.92 -19.88 6.86
CA ARG A 245 -23.64 -19.14 5.79
C ARG A 245 -24.27 -17.81 6.22
N VAL A 246 -23.98 -17.33 7.43
CA VAL A 246 -24.34 -15.98 7.85
C VAL A 246 -23.13 -15.07 7.58
N PRO A 247 -23.29 -14.00 6.78
CA PRO A 247 -22.25 -13.01 6.62
C PRO A 247 -22.12 -12.21 7.92
N GLU A 248 -20.89 -12.09 8.41
CA GLU A 248 -20.54 -11.21 9.52
C GLU A 248 -19.51 -10.21 8.99
N GLU A 249 -19.81 -8.93 9.16
CA GLU A 249 -18.96 -7.81 8.79
C GLU A 249 -18.21 -7.32 10.02
N THR A 250 -16.89 -7.16 9.90
CA THR A 250 -16.04 -6.61 10.96
C THR A 250 -15.32 -5.39 10.43
N VAL A 251 -15.51 -4.26 11.11
CA VAL A 251 -14.81 -2.99 10.79
C VAL A 251 -13.67 -2.79 11.78
N ILE A 252 -12.46 -2.62 11.25
CA ILE A 252 -11.23 -2.43 12.02
C ILE A 252 -10.53 -1.16 11.56
N GLU A 253 -10.25 -0.27 12.50
CA GLU A 253 -9.65 1.03 12.23
C GLU A 253 -8.39 1.23 13.05
N GLY A 254 -7.55 2.17 12.61
CA GLY A 254 -6.34 2.50 13.34
C GLY A 254 -5.41 3.44 12.61
N THR A 255 -4.15 3.44 13.06
CA THR A 255 -3.08 4.24 12.47
C THR A 255 -1.87 3.39 12.12
N ILE A 256 -1.10 3.84 11.13
CA ILE A 256 0.22 3.27 10.80
C ILE A 256 1.24 4.40 10.85
N ASP A 257 2.28 4.24 11.66
CA ASP A 257 3.43 5.14 11.67
C ASP A 257 4.54 4.53 10.80
N LEU A 258 4.98 5.24 9.75
CA LEU A 258 6.09 4.80 8.88
C LEU A 258 7.43 5.14 9.56
N GLU A 259 8.28 4.12 9.73
CA GLU A 259 9.61 4.27 10.33
C GLU A 259 10.69 4.26 9.22
N GLU A 260 11.67 5.18 9.29
CA GLU A 260 12.79 5.29 8.34
C GLU A 260 13.81 4.11 8.45
N ASP A 261 13.39 2.99 9.05
CA ASP A 261 14.14 1.74 9.17
C ASP A 261 13.68 0.65 8.18
N GLY A 262 12.72 0.97 7.31
CA GLY A 262 12.12 0.03 6.37
C GLY A 262 10.90 -0.71 6.93
N THR A 263 10.39 -0.28 8.08
CA THR A 263 9.22 -0.87 8.73
C THR A 263 8.16 0.17 9.05
N ALA A 264 6.99 -0.29 9.47
CA ALA A 264 5.91 0.56 9.94
C ALA A 264 5.24 -0.04 11.18
N LEU A 265 4.73 0.81 12.07
CA LEU A 265 4.02 0.40 13.27
C LEU A 265 2.52 0.60 13.11
N MET A 266 1.80 -0.52 12.99
CA MET A 266 0.35 -0.55 12.93
C MET A 266 -0.25 -0.64 14.32
N LYS A 267 -1.18 0.28 14.61
CA LYS A 267 -1.90 0.38 15.88
C LYS A 267 -3.39 0.35 15.60
N PHE A 268 -4.08 -0.54 16.30
CA PHE A 268 -5.54 -0.59 16.25
C PHE A 268 -6.18 0.44 17.18
N TYR A 269 -7.29 1.02 16.73
CA TYR A 269 -8.16 1.82 17.58
C TYR A 269 -8.83 0.93 18.62
N LYS A 270 -8.87 1.37 19.89
CA LYS A 270 -9.42 0.63 21.06
C LYS A 270 -8.74 -0.71 21.43
N TYR A 271 -7.81 -1.23 20.63
CA TYR A 271 -7.04 -2.44 20.98
C TYR A 271 -5.59 -2.10 21.31
N ASN A 272 -5.06 -2.83 22.29
CA ASN A 272 -3.69 -2.66 22.76
C ASN A 272 -2.68 -3.46 21.92
N ARG A 273 -3.02 -4.00 20.75
CA ARG A 273 -2.07 -4.74 19.90
C ARG A 273 -1.28 -3.77 19.01
N ILE A 274 0.02 -4.06 18.82
CA ILE A 274 0.89 -3.35 17.90
C ILE A 274 1.59 -4.36 17.00
N TYR A 275 1.52 -4.13 15.69
CA TYR A 275 2.22 -4.93 14.69
C TYR A 275 3.27 -4.09 14.01
N ARG A 276 4.43 -4.70 13.77
CA ARG A 276 5.45 -4.17 12.89
C ARG A 276 5.28 -4.81 11.52
N LEU A 277 5.15 -3.96 10.50
CA LEU A 277 4.98 -4.33 9.10
C LEU A 277 6.28 -4.04 8.35
N GLY A 278 6.77 -4.99 7.55
CA GLY A 278 7.88 -4.75 6.62
C GLY A 278 7.40 -4.03 5.37
N LEU A 279 8.01 -2.89 5.03
CA LEU A 279 7.63 -2.11 3.84
C LEU A 279 8.08 -2.74 2.52
N THR A 280 9.06 -3.65 2.58
CA THR A 280 9.56 -4.34 1.38
C THR A 280 8.65 -5.52 1.00
N ASP A 281 8.44 -6.48 1.90
CA ASP A 281 7.81 -7.78 1.61
C ASP A 281 6.39 -7.94 2.19
N GLY A 282 6.02 -7.09 3.14
CA GLY A 282 4.76 -7.17 3.87
C GLY A 282 4.81 -8.10 5.06
N ASP A 283 6.01 -8.53 5.50
CA ASP A 283 6.17 -9.41 6.66
C ASP A 283 5.62 -8.74 7.93
N ILE A 284 4.96 -9.54 8.76
CA ILE A 284 4.29 -9.06 9.97
C ILE A 284 4.90 -9.69 11.22
N LYS A 285 5.26 -8.84 12.18
CA LYS A 285 5.71 -9.25 13.52
C LYS A 285 4.90 -8.54 14.58
N GLU A 286 4.21 -9.29 15.42
CA GLU A 286 3.57 -8.74 16.63
C GLU A 286 4.69 -8.23 17.57
N ARG A 287 4.62 -6.96 17.97
CA ARG A 287 5.62 -6.36 18.87
C ARG A 287 5.24 -6.41 20.34
N GLY A 288 3.99 -6.71 20.67
CA GLY A 288 3.47 -6.79 22.03
C GLY A 288 2.23 -5.93 22.24
N ARG A 289 1.99 -5.55 23.50
CA ARG A 289 0.81 -4.76 23.90
C ARG A 289 1.18 -3.31 24.26
N LYS A 290 0.36 -2.32 23.89
CA LYS A 290 0.50 -0.90 24.31
C LYS A 290 0.67 -0.85 25.83
N GLY A 291 1.79 -0.32 26.30
CA GLY A 291 2.10 -0.13 27.73
C GLY A 291 2.90 -1.23 28.41
N ALA A 292 3.32 -2.30 27.71
CA ALA A 292 4.30 -3.24 28.25
C ALA A 292 5.73 -2.71 27.98
N LYS A 293 6.43 -2.32 29.04
CA LYS A 293 7.88 -2.09 29.02
C LYS A 293 8.62 -3.42 29.08
#